data_AF-A0A2N2GG69-F1
#
_entry.id   AF-A0A2N2GG69-F1
#
_cell.length_a   1.000
_cell.length_b   1.000
_cell.length_c   1.000
_cell.angle_alpha   90.00
_cell.angle_beta   90.00
_cell.angle_gamma   90.00
#
_symmetry.space_group_name_H-M   'P 1'
#
loop_
_entity.id
_entity.type
_entity.pdbx_description
1 polymer ?
#
loop_
_entity_poly.entity_id
_entity_poly.type
_entity_poly.pdbx_seq_one_letter_code
_entity_poly.pdbx_strand_id
1 'polypeptide(L)'
;MIKKKVIHNAAAAVLAMIMLAGPFMATPALANSTTYGNNGQVIVVDAGTDAASLTAGSVSISGATTAITGITSINGGANTNATSINAGTSSGAVTIGNSTIGTTNTVTAISGNSTLSIANTQASLKAGAVLGTNGTTGTTSGANSGGMTVYNTAQTIGANTTIQTALSPTGILNGKTYQNKVNGNLFVDGNVYINGTLDYVSSNSANTTVVGATGTSNLSSAQGTTAGTAIVMKGSAGTQTVVDANGKLSNIVTAGAAQSTAALTLTNGDGNTHGIVVTETQTTMSGGRNSTSMTLHDDGATFANSTNGQPVRVHGVDDGTAPYDAVNVRQLSAGLAMVAGLAALPQVDAGKKFAIGIGTGGYMSTVSLAGGLSARIRDNFLVKAGAAFVPDYSGNSHTVWNAGLQYSF
;
A
#
# COMPACT_ATOMS: atom_id res chain seq x y z
N MET A 1 -81.72 -17.75 77.08
CA MET A 1 -83.00 -17.68 77.84
C MET A 1 -83.50 -16.23 77.77
N ILE A 2 -84.77 -16.04 77.35
CA ILE A 2 -85.65 -14.88 77.66
C ILE A 2 -85.34 -13.58 76.87
N LYS A 3 -86.03 -13.36 75.72
CA LYS A 3 -87.30 -12.59 75.49
C LYS A 3 -87.02 -11.07 75.34
N LYS A 4 -87.75 -10.23 74.59
CA LYS A 4 -88.81 -10.26 73.57
C LYS A 4 -89.18 -8.77 73.36
N LYS A 5 -89.54 -8.37 72.13
CA LYS A 5 -90.72 -7.52 71.81
C LYS A 5 -90.81 -6.02 72.21
N VAL A 6 -91.06 -5.20 71.17
CA VAL A 6 -92.31 -4.41 70.91
C VAL A 6 -92.45 -2.94 71.42
N ILE A 7 -92.63 -2.04 70.43
CA ILE A 7 -93.78 -1.10 70.20
C ILE A 7 -93.86 0.33 70.80
N HIS A 8 -94.06 1.25 69.85
CA HIS A 8 -94.87 2.50 69.73
C HIS A 8 -94.75 3.72 70.68
N ASN A 9 -94.77 4.87 69.98
CA ASN A 9 -95.57 6.11 70.17
C ASN A 9 -95.54 6.82 71.52
N ALA A 10 -95.31 8.13 71.51
CA ALA A 10 -96.37 9.14 71.34
C ALA A 10 -95.93 10.51 71.92
N ALA A 11 -96.42 11.57 71.26
CA ALA A 11 -96.82 12.86 71.83
C ALA A 11 -95.73 13.81 72.40
N ALA A 12 -95.87 15.13 72.42
CA ALA A 12 -96.62 16.17 71.70
C ALA A 12 -96.41 17.48 72.51
N ALA A 13 -96.79 18.61 71.92
CA ALA A 13 -97.01 19.95 72.51
C ALA A 13 -95.75 20.85 72.61
N VAL A 14 -95.52 21.83 71.74
CA VAL A 14 -96.27 23.07 71.38
C VAL A 14 -96.11 24.18 72.41
N LEU A 15 -95.41 25.26 72.05
CA LEU A 15 -95.92 26.64 72.18
C LEU A 15 -95.16 27.60 71.23
N ALA A 16 -95.92 28.54 70.67
CA ALA A 16 -95.64 29.33 69.47
C ALA A 16 -95.22 30.79 69.74
N MET A 17 -95.13 31.56 68.64
CA MET A 17 -94.96 33.04 68.48
C MET A 17 -93.51 33.53 68.32
N ILE A 18 -93.11 34.33 67.32
CA ILE A 18 -93.80 35.18 66.33
C ILE A 18 -92.87 35.37 65.10
N MET A 19 -93.49 35.54 63.93
CA MET A 19 -92.88 35.77 62.61
C MET A 19 -92.11 37.10 62.46
N LEU A 20 -91.07 37.12 61.62
CA LEU A 20 -90.87 38.19 60.64
C LEU A 20 -90.09 37.68 59.40
N ALA A 21 -90.52 38.13 58.23
CA ALA A 21 -90.16 37.66 56.89
C ALA A 21 -88.74 38.08 56.40
N GLY A 22 -88.23 37.36 55.39
CA GLY A 22 -86.91 37.57 54.73
C GLY A 22 -86.79 38.87 53.91
N PRO A 23 -85.84 39.05 52.95
CA PRO A 23 -85.35 38.02 52.00
C PRO A 23 -83.85 38.13 51.56
N PHE A 24 -83.45 37.25 50.62
CA PHE A 24 -82.62 37.54 49.44
C PHE A 24 -81.06 37.58 49.49
N MET A 25 -80.49 36.53 48.85
CA MET A 25 -79.44 36.52 47.80
C MET A 25 -77.92 36.70 48.04
N ALA A 26 -77.21 35.91 47.20
CA ALA A 26 -75.84 35.99 46.69
C ALA A 26 -74.72 35.46 47.62
N THR A 27 -73.71 34.70 47.19
CA THR A 27 -73.26 34.04 45.94
C THR A 27 -72.08 33.13 46.36
N PRO A 28 -71.72 32.09 45.58
CA PRO A 28 -70.64 31.17 45.94
C PRO A 28 -69.29 31.66 45.41
N ALA A 29 -68.29 31.81 46.27
CA ALA A 29 -66.87 31.69 45.91
C ALA A 29 -66.00 31.79 47.16
N LEU A 30 -65.57 30.64 47.70
CA LEU A 30 -64.23 30.56 48.24
C LEU A 30 -63.60 29.29 47.69
N ALA A 31 -62.77 29.49 46.67
CA ALA A 31 -61.73 28.55 46.27
C ALA A 31 -60.84 28.35 47.49
N ASN A 32 -61.12 27.26 48.21
CA ASN A 32 -60.36 26.83 49.35
C ASN A 32 -59.10 26.13 48.82
N SER A 33 -57.97 26.83 48.82
CA SER A 33 -56.66 26.17 48.84
C SER A 33 -55.70 26.95 49.73
N THR A 34 -55.92 26.80 51.03
CA THR A 34 -54.87 26.81 52.06
C THR A 34 -54.72 25.33 52.44
N THR A 35 -53.56 24.73 52.74
CA THR A 35 -52.67 25.10 53.86
C THR A 35 -51.41 24.18 53.84
N TYR A 36 -50.23 24.74 54.13
CA TYR A 36 -49.18 24.32 55.09
C TYR A 36 -48.84 22.83 55.39
N GLY A 37 -47.54 22.57 55.55
CA GLY A 37 -46.99 21.60 56.50
C GLY A 37 -45.89 20.65 56.01
N ASN A 38 -44.70 20.77 56.59
CA ASN A 38 -43.65 19.75 56.63
C ASN A 38 -44.24 18.38 57.04
N ASN A 39 -43.98 17.33 56.24
CA ASN A 39 -44.33 15.89 56.40
C ASN A 39 -45.47 15.33 55.51
N GLY A 40 -45.31 15.38 54.18
CA GLY A 40 -46.21 14.69 53.23
C GLY A 40 -47.21 15.60 52.51
N GLN A 41 -46.82 16.86 52.34
CA GLN A 41 -47.62 17.92 51.73
C GLN A 41 -47.83 17.72 50.23
N VAL A 42 -49.09 17.73 49.79
CA VAL A 42 -49.45 17.98 48.38
C VAL A 42 -49.37 19.49 48.17
N ILE A 43 -48.31 19.94 47.52
CA ILE A 43 -48.13 21.35 47.17
C ILE A 43 -48.92 21.59 45.89
N VAL A 44 -50.13 22.15 46.03
CA VAL A 44 -50.94 22.63 44.92
C VAL A 44 -50.52 24.07 44.63
N VAL A 45 -49.69 24.26 43.60
CA VAL A 45 -49.37 25.59 43.08
C VAL A 45 -50.45 25.93 42.06
N ASP A 46 -51.36 26.83 42.43
CA ASP A 46 -52.37 27.33 41.48
C ASP A 46 -51.70 28.11 40.35
N ALA A 47 -52.24 27.95 39.14
CA ALA A 47 -51.72 28.61 37.94
C ALA A 47 -51.60 30.13 38.15
N GLY A 48 -50.39 30.67 38.02
CA GLY A 48 -50.11 32.10 38.16
C GLY A 48 -49.46 32.54 39.47
N THR A 49 -49.10 31.61 40.36
CA THR A 49 -48.28 31.92 41.54
C THR A 49 -46.82 31.51 41.35
N ASP A 50 -45.90 32.46 41.49
CA ASP A 50 -44.46 32.19 41.53
C ASP A 50 -44.12 31.47 42.85
N ALA A 51 -43.97 30.14 42.81
CA ALA A 51 -43.48 29.38 43.94
C ALA A 51 -41.99 29.70 44.16
N ALA A 52 -41.70 30.66 45.03
CA ALA A 52 -40.37 31.26 45.16
C ALA A 52 -39.25 30.29 45.63
N SER A 53 -39.55 29.07 46.10
CA SER A 53 -38.59 27.95 46.18
C SER A 53 -39.29 26.66 46.60
N LEU A 54 -39.14 25.59 45.82
CA LEU A 54 -39.57 24.24 46.21
C LEU A 54 -38.33 23.41 46.58
N THR A 55 -38.15 23.10 47.87
CA THR A 55 -37.11 22.18 48.34
C THR A 55 -37.76 20.85 48.70
N ALA A 56 -37.83 19.91 47.75
CA ALA A 56 -38.40 18.58 47.99
C ALA A 56 -37.34 17.49 47.73
N GLY A 57 -37.36 16.42 48.54
CA GLY A 57 -36.44 15.29 48.38
C GLY A 57 -36.62 14.53 47.06
N SER A 58 -37.82 14.57 46.49
CA SER A 58 -38.11 14.12 45.12
C SER A 58 -39.20 15.01 44.52
N VAL A 59 -38.92 15.65 43.38
CA VAL A 59 -39.93 16.38 42.60
C VAL A 59 -40.33 15.49 41.42
N SER A 60 -41.57 14.99 41.42
CA SER A 60 -42.15 14.28 40.28
C SER A 60 -43.12 15.22 39.58
N ILE A 61 -42.79 15.65 38.36
CA ILE A 61 -43.69 16.44 37.51
C ILE A 61 -44.39 15.45 36.56
N SER A 62 -45.65 15.15 36.83
CA SER A 62 -46.48 14.30 35.97
C SER A 62 -47.35 15.19 35.09
N GLY A 63 -47.01 15.29 33.80
CA GLY A 63 -47.76 16.10 32.82
C GLY A 63 -46.87 16.75 31.76
N ALA A 64 -47.49 17.31 30.71
CA ALA A 64 -46.77 18.09 29.72
C ALA A 64 -46.28 19.40 30.37
N THR A 65 -44.97 19.53 30.54
CA THR A 65 -44.37 20.81 30.95
C THR A 65 -44.12 21.63 29.69
N THR A 66 -44.92 22.67 29.45
CA THR A 66 -44.84 23.48 28.22
C THR A 66 -43.65 24.44 28.21
N ALA A 67 -43.12 24.83 29.37
CA ALA A 67 -41.88 25.59 29.50
C ALA A 67 -41.29 25.43 30.91
N ILE A 68 -39.97 25.24 31.00
CA ILE A 68 -39.19 25.47 32.23
C ILE A 68 -38.29 26.66 31.94
N THR A 69 -38.64 27.83 32.44
CA THR A 69 -37.85 29.06 32.28
C THR A 69 -36.88 29.21 33.44
N GLY A 70 -35.57 29.23 33.16
CA GLY A 70 -34.49 29.35 34.15
C GLY A 70 -33.43 28.24 34.04
N ILE A 71 -32.37 28.31 34.86
CA ILE A 71 -31.35 27.25 34.93
C ILE A 71 -31.95 26.06 35.69
N THR A 72 -32.18 24.96 34.99
CA THR A 72 -32.57 23.69 35.63
C THR A 72 -31.32 22.87 35.89
N SER A 73 -30.84 22.85 37.14
CA SER A 73 -29.75 21.96 37.54
C SER A 73 -30.33 20.59 37.89
N ILE A 74 -30.20 19.63 36.97
CA ILE A 74 -30.51 18.23 37.25
C ILE A 74 -29.26 17.63 37.91
N ASN A 75 -29.29 17.50 39.23
CA ASN A 75 -28.19 17.03 40.09
C ASN A 75 -26.98 17.99 40.22
N GLY A 76 -27.10 19.02 41.05
CA GLY A 76 -25.98 19.88 41.45
C GLY A 76 -24.93 19.23 42.37
N GLY A 77 -25.04 17.93 42.66
CA GLY A 77 -24.10 17.15 43.48
C GLY A 77 -23.59 15.91 42.74
N ALA A 78 -22.58 15.23 43.29
CA ALA A 78 -22.03 14.00 42.73
C ALA A 78 -23.13 12.92 42.64
N ASN A 79 -23.70 12.75 41.44
CA ASN A 79 -24.72 11.74 41.19
C ASN A 79 -24.03 10.45 40.73
N THR A 80 -24.14 9.39 41.53
CA THR A 80 -23.67 8.04 41.16
C THR A 80 -24.68 7.29 40.30
N ASN A 81 -25.89 7.84 40.07
CA ASN A 81 -26.96 7.24 39.28
C ASN A 81 -27.10 7.91 37.90
N ALA A 82 -27.60 7.15 36.91
CA ALA A 82 -27.79 7.64 35.55
C ALA A 82 -28.77 8.83 35.51
N THR A 83 -28.37 9.93 34.86
CA THR A 83 -29.26 11.07 34.58
C THR A 83 -29.77 10.96 33.15
N SER A 84 -31.04 10.62 32.98
CA SER A 84 -31.68 10.54 31.66
C SER A 84 -32.28 11.90 31.31
N ILE A 85 -31.63 12.63 30.41
CA ILE A 85 -32.17 13.87 29.84
C ILE A 85 -32.95 13.46 28.58
N ASN A 86 -34.28 13.46 28.69
CA ASN A 86 -35.22 13.17 27.61
C ASN A 86 -35.26 11.69 27.15
N ALA A 87 -35.92 10.83 27.92
CA ALA A 87 -36.15 9.41 27.57
C ALA A 87 -37.19 9.18 26.43
N GLY A 88 -37.73 10.24 25.81
CA GLY A 88 -38.68 10.17 24.71
C GLY A 88 -38.08 10.60 23.36
N THR A 89 -38.83 10.45 22.26
CA THR A 89 -38.44 11.00 20.96
C THR A 89 -38.48 12.52 20.99
N SER A 90 -37.31 13.16 21.09
CA SER A 90 -37.19 14.59 20.85
C SER A 90 -37.28 14.86 19.35
N SER A 91 -38.35 15.50 18.89
CA SER A 91 -38.40 16.07 17.54
C SER A 91 -37.58 17.37 17.42
N GLY A 92 -37.13 17.94 18.55
CA GLY A 92 -36.23 19.10 18.63
C GLY A 92 -34.81 18.74 19.10
N ALA A 93 -33.84 19.59 18.77
CA ALA A 93 -32.44 19.40 19.15
C ALA A 93 -32.25 19.36 20.68
N VAL A 94 -31.71 18.26 21.21
CA VAL A 94 -31.30 18.14 22.62
C VAL A 94 -29.86 18.63 22.74
N THR A 95 -29.66 19.80 23.34
CA THR A 95 -28.33 20.36 23.58
C THR A 95 -27.86 20.02 24.99
N ILE A 96 -26.85 19.16 25.12
CA ILE A 96 -26.21 18.86 26.42
C ILE A 96 -25.09 19.88 26.62
N GLY A 97 -25.37 20.95 27.37
CA GLY A 97 -24.42 22.03 27.62
C GLY A 97 -23.35 21.65 28.66
N ASN A 98 -22.08 21.72 28.25
CA ASN A 98 -20.87 21.80 29.09
C ASN A 98 -20.75 20.78 30.25
N SER A 99 -20.76 19.48 29.96
CA SER A 99 -20.16 18.51 30.88
C SER A 99 -18.65 18.61 30.75
N THR A 100 -17.95 19.02 31.82
CA THR A 100 -16.52 18.76 31.94
C THR A 100 -16.35 17.24 31.94
N ILE A 101 -15.97 16.68 30.79
CA ILE A 101 -15.76 15.24 30.62
C ILE A 101 -14.48 14.91 31.38
N GLY A 102 -14.60 14.59 32.68
CA GLY A 102 -13.49 14.04 33.45
C GLY A 102 -12.95 12.76 32.82
N THR A 103 -11.78 12.29 33.26
CA THR A 103 -11.07 11.09 32.76
C THR A 103 -11.82 9.76 32.96
N THR A 104 -13.14 9.80 33.18
CA THR A 104 -14.03 8.66 33.41
C THR A 104 -15.40 8.81 32.74
N ASN A 105 -15.70 9.96 32.10
CA ASN A 105 -17.00 10.19 31.46
C ASN A 105 -16.96 9.86 29.96
N THR A 106 -17.98 9.15 29.47
CA THR A 106 -18.15 8.81 28.04
C THR A 106 -19.34 9.59 27.47
N VAL A 107 -19.12 10.43 26.45
CA VAL A 107 -20.23 11.04 25.67
C VAL A 107 -20.43 10.22 24.41
N THR A 108 -21.61 9.58 24.28
CA THR A 108 -22.02 8.84 23.08
C THR A 108 -23.12 9.61 22.36
N ALA A 109 -22.79 10.32 21.28
CA ALA A 109 -23.80 10.94 20.41
C ALA A 109 -24.18 9.94 19.32
N ILE A 110 -25.44 9.50 19.31
CA ILE A 110 -25.99 8.56 18.34
C ILE A 110 -26.93 9.33 17.42
N SER A 111 -26.54 9.51 16.15
CA SER A 111 -27.41 10.02 15.09
C SER A 111 -27.39 9.02 13.94
N GLY A 112 -28.43 8.19 13.87
CA GLY A 112 -28.44 7.02 12.99
C GLY A 112 -27.31 6.03 13.35
N ASN A 113 -26.49 5.65 12.37
CA ASN A 113 -25.45 4.62 12.51
C ASN A 113 -24.06 5.15 12.91
N SER A 114 -23.92 6.46 13.11
CA SER A 114 -22.64 7.07 13.50
C SER A 114 -22.65 7.39 14.99
N THR A 115 -21.64 6.88 15.71
CA THR A 115 -21.44 7.17 17.13
C THR A 115 -20.18 8.00 17.32
N LEU A 116 -20.31 9.18 17.90
CA LEU A 116 -19.17 9.90 18.46
C LEU A 116 -19.02 9.48 19.92
N SER A 117 -17.92 8.81 20.26
CA SER A 117 -17.57 8.44 21.65
C SER A 117 -16.37 9.26 22.09
N ILE A 118 -16.45 9.91 23.25
CA ILE A 118 -15.35 10.69 23.84
C ILE A 118 -15.03 10.11 25.22
N ALA A 119 -13.84 9.54 25.41
CA ALA A 119 -13.37 8.97 26.68
C ALA A 119 -11.88 9.24 26.90
N ASN A 120 -11.45 9.44 28.15
CA ASN A 120 -10.02 9.61 28.52
C ASN A 120 -9.29 10.62 27.63
N THR A 121 -9.89 11.80 27.39
CA THR A 121 -9.36 12.87 26.51
C THR A 121 -9.24 12.54 25.02
N GLN A 122 -9.79 11.40 24.55
CA GLN A 122 -9.81 11.02 23.13
C GLN A 122 -11.24 11.03 22.58
N ALA A 123 -11.45 11.67 21.44
CA ALA A 123 -12.69 11.64 20.68
C ALA A 123 -12.57 10.66 19.50
N SER A 124 -13.37 9.59 19.49
CA SER A 124 -13.50 8.66 18.38
C SER A 124 -14.79 8.95 17.61
N LEU A 125 -14.66 9.43 16.36
CA LEU A 125 -15.76 9.43 15.41
C LEU A 125 -15.86 8.04 14.79
N LYS A 126 -16.86 7.29 15.22
CA LYS A 126 -17.25 6.03 14.59
C LYS A 126 -18.39 6.36 13.63
N ALA A 127 -18.05 6.73 12.39
CA ALA A 127 -19.03 6.86 11.31
C ALA A 127 -19.31 5.46 10.75
N GLY A 128 -20.26 4.71 11.31
CA GLY A 128 -20.21 3.27 11.08
C GLY A 128 -18.88 2.68 11.57
N ALA A 129 -18.68 1.39 11.34
CA ALA A 129 -17.88 0.59 12.25
C ALA A 129 -16.36 0.79 12.12
N VAL A 130 -15.78 1.40 13.15
CA VAL A 130 -14.54 1.03 13.84
C VAL A 130 -13.43 0.45 12.95
N LEU A 131 -12.35 1.22 12.77
CA LEU A 131 -11.01 0.66 12.64
C LEU A 131 -10.08 1.31 13.67
N GLY A 132 -9.30 0.46 14.34
CA GLY A 132 -8.52 0.78 15.54
C GLY A 132 -7.34 1.72 15.29
N THR A 133 -6.93 2.43 16.34
CA THR A 133 -5.86 3.44 16.32
C THR A 133 -4.55 2.89 16.91
N ASN A 134 -3.43 3.11 16.20
CA ASN A 134 -2.06 2.92 16.71
C ASN A 134 -1.42 4.26 17.13
N GLY A 135 -2.01 4.95 18.10
CA GLY A 135 -1.35 6.09 18.77
C GLY A 135 -1.14 7.39 17.98
N THR A 136 -1.66 7.53 16.76
CA THR A 136 -1.56 8.79 15.97
C THR A 136 -2.96 9.30 15.58
N THR A 137 -3.34 10.50 16.02
CA THR A 137 -4.64 11.15 15.72
C THR A 137 -4.72 11.60 14.26
N GLY A 138 -5.52 10.91 13.44
CA GLY A 138 -5.87 11.34 12.07
C GLY A 138 -7.24 12.01 12.02
N THR A 139 -7.30 13.23 11.50
CA THR A 139 -8.56 13.97 11.22
C THR A 139 -9.03 13.70 9.77
N THR A 140 -10.26 13.23 9.57
CA THR A 140 -10.83 12.89 8.25
C THR A 140 -11.76 13.97 7.67
N SER A 141 -11.57 15.25 8.01
CA SER A 141 -12.53 16.30 7.65
C SER A 141 -11.89 17.60 7.13
N GLY A 142 -10.87 17.49 6.28
CA GLY A 142 -10.33 18.63 5.52
C GLY A 142 -10.86 18.64 4.09
N ALA A 143 -10.92 19.80 3.42
CA ALA A 143 -11.08 19.81 1.97
C ALA A 143 -9.95 18.96 1.36
N ASN A 144 -10.29 17.95 0.55
CA ASN A 144 -9.38 16.92 0.01
C ASN A 144 -8.92 15.83 1.00
N SER A 145 -9.49 15.71 2.20
CA SER A 145 -9.24 14.53 3.03
C SER A 145 -9.96 13.33 2.44
N GLY A 146 -9.20 12.25 2.24
CA GLY A 146 -9.77 10.98 1.83
C GLY A 146 -10.87 10.48 2.76
N GLY A 147 -11.85 9.74 2.21
CA GLY A 147 -12.99 9.21 2.95
C GLY A 147 -13.16 7.71 2.71
N MET A 148 -13.55 6.97 3.75
CA MET A 148 -13.95 5.56 3.63
C MET A 148 -15.47 5.48 3.52
N THR A 149 -15.98 4.91 2.44
CA THR A 149 -17.38 4.55 2.28
C THR A 149 -17.49 3.03 2.29
N VAL A 150 -18.27 2.51 3.23
CA VAL A 150 -18.59 1.09 3.35
C VAL A 150 -20.02 0.89 2.85
N TYR A 151 -20.21 0.04 1.85
CA TYR A 151 -21.52 -0.28 1.30
C TYR A 151 -22.04 -1.59 1.86
N ASN A 152 -23.34 -1.68 2.12
CA ASN A 152 -23.97 -2.92 2.61
C ASN A 152 -23.96 -4.04 1.56
N THR A 153 -23.89 -3.68 0.27
CA THR A 153 -23.78 -4.60 -0.86
C THR A 153 -22.58 -4.23 -1.71
N ALA A 154 -21.99 -5.21 -2.40
CA ALA A 154 -20.93 -4.94 -3.37
C ALA A 154 -21.43 -3.96 -4.44
N GLN A 155 -20.65 -2.93 -4.69
CA GLN A 155 -20.88 -1.96 -5.75
C GLN A 155 -20.05 -2.36 -6.97
N THR A 156 -20.59 -2.13 -8.16
CA THR A 156 -19.84 -2.30 -9.41
C THR A 156 -19.28 -0.95 -9.83
N ILE A 157 -18.00 -0.91 -10.20
CA ILE A 157 -17.39 0.28 -10.80
C ILE A 157 -18.02 0.46 -12.17
N GLY A 158 -18.81 1.53 -12.31
CA GLY A 158 -19.43 1.89 -13.59
C GLY A 158 -18.38 2.24 -14.64
N ALA A 159 -18.77 2.16 -15.91
CA ALA A 159 -17.92 2.59 -17.01
C ALA A 159 -17.42 4.02 -16.79
N ASN A 160 -16.16 4.28 -17.16
CA ASN A 160 -15.57 5.63 -17.15
C ASN A 160 -15.38 6.28 -15.76
N THR A 161 -15.62 5.56 -14.65
CA THR A 161 -15.65 6.19 -13.31
C THR A 161 -14.30 6.25 -12.59
N THR A 162 -13.28 5.50 -13.00
CA THR A 162 -11.97 5.51 -12.33
C THR A 162 -10.84 5.03 -13.25
N ILE A 163 -9.78 5.84 -13.40
CA ILE A 163 -8.55 5.53 -14.15
C ILE A 163 -8.82 5.15 -15.63
N GLN A 164 -9.24 6.13 -16.42
CA GLN A 164 -9.25 5.99 -17.88
C GLN A 164 -7.82 6.15 -18.41
N THR A 165 -7.45 5.31 -19.37
CA THR A 165 -6.21 5.47 -20.13
C THR A 165 -6.53 5.36 -21.61
N ALA A 166 -5.67 5.89 -22.49
CA ALA A 166 -5.84 5.74 -23.93
C ALA A 166 -5.90 4.27 -24.38
N LEU A 167 -5.29 3.36 -23.60
CA LEU A 167 -5.25 1.91 -23.85
C LEU A 167 -6.48 1.17 -23.28
N SER A 168 -7.24 1.81 -22.39
CA SER A 168 -8.50 1.29 -21.87
C SER A 168 -9.51 2.44 -21.82
N PRO A 169 -10.13 2.78 -22.96
CA PRO A 169 -11.06 3.90 -23.07
C PRO A 169 -12.28 3.74 -22.16
N THR A 170 -12.62 2.50 -21.81
CA THR A 170 -13.72 2.15 -20.91
C THR A 170 -13.34 2.16 -19.42
N GLY A 171 -12.04 2.31 -19.10
CA GLY A 171 -11.47 2.31 -17.75
C GLY A 171 -10.98 0.92 -17.31
N ILE A 172 -9.77 0.86 -16.74
CA ILE A 172 -9.12 -0.40 -16.32
C ILE A 172 -9.91 -1.12 -15.22
N LEU A 173 -10.66 -0.35 -14.43
CA LEU A 173 -11.45 -0.86 -13.30
C LEU A 173 -12.93 -1.12 -13.65
N ASN A 174 -13.35 -0.89 -14.89
CA ASN A 174 -14.75 -1.06 -15.28
C ASN A 174 -15.24 -2.49 -15.06
N GLY A 175 -16.40 -2.64 -14.41
CA GLY A 175 -17.00 -3.94 -14.10
C GLY A 175 -16.38 -4.66 -12.88
N LYS A 176 -15.29 -4.16 -12.30
CA LYS A 176 -14.78 -4.68 -11.01
C LYS A 176 -15.75 -4.28 -9.89
N THR A 177 -15.86 -5.14 -8.88
CA THR A 177 -16.74 -4.90 -7.72
C THR A 177 -15.94 -4.53 -6.47
N TYR A 178 -16.50 -3.67 -5.63
CA TYR A 178 -15.91 -3.26 -4.34
C TYR A 178 -17.01 -3.08 -3.30
N GLN A 179 -16.72 -3.41 -2.04
CA GLN A 179 -17.62 -3.14 -0.92
C GLN A 179 -17.17 -1.93 -0.09
N ASN A 180 -15.86 -1.73 -0.02
CA ASN A 180 -15.23 -0.63 0.70
C ASN A 180 -14.52 0.25 -0.32
N LYS A 181 -14.79 1.55 -0.29
CA LYS A 181 -14.08 2.55 -1.08
C LYS A 181 -13.33 3.48 -0.16
N VAL A 182 -12.01 3.50 -0.28
CA VAL A 182 -11.20 4.57 0.29
C VAL A 182 -10.89 5.53 -0.85
N ASN A 183 -11.40 6.75 -0.75
CA ASN A 183 -11.00 7.83 -1.64
C ASN A 183 -9.81 8.54 -0.99
N GLY A 184 -8.75 8.89 -1.73
CA GLY A 184 -7.55 9.55 -1.19
C GLY A 184 -6.46 8.59 -0.69
N ASN A 185 -5.54 9.11 0.12
CA ASN A 185 -4.39 8.36 0.63
C ASN A 185 -4.79 7.43 1.77
N LEU A 186 -4.24 6.21 1.78
CA LEU A 186 -4.39 5.24 2.86
C LEU A 186 -3.03 5.04 3.55
N PHE A 187 -2.96 5.38 4.84
CA PHE A 187 -1.83 5.01 5.70
C PHE A 187 -2.27 3.85 6.60
N VAL A 188 -1.55 2.74 6.54
CA VAL A 188 -1.75 1.60 7.43
C VAL A 188 -0.49 1.41 8.26
N ASP A 189 -0.63 1.57 9.56
CA ASP A 189 0.42 1.29 10.52
C ASP A 189 0.29 -0.14 11.02
N GLY A 190 0.95 -1.07 10.33
CA GLY A 190 0.89 -2.50 10.59
C GLY A 190 0.68 -3.32 9.32
N ASN A 191 0.30 -4.59 9.51
CA ASN A 191 0.14 -5.53 8.41
C ASN A 191 -1.24 -5.37 7.73
N VAL A 192 -1.28 -5.43 6.40
CA VAL A 192 -2.49 -5.62 5.61
C VAL A 192 -2.52 -7.06 5.10
N TYR A 193 -3.57 -7.80 5.43
CA TYR A 193 -3.78 -9.16 4.94
C TYR A 193 -4.86 -9.17 3.86
N ILE A 194 -4.54 -9.71 2.68
CA ILE A 194 -5.44 -9.76 1.53
C ILE A 194 -5.75 -11.22 1.23
N ASN A 195 -6.98 -11.65 1.53
CA ASN A 195 -7.46 -12.99 1.21
C ASN A 195 -8.14 -12.98 -0.16
N GLY A 196 -7.33 -12.90 -1.21
CA GLY A 196 -7.78 -12.80 -2.60
C GLY A 196 -6.71 -12.20 -3.51
N THR A 197 -7.12 -11.73 -4.68
CA THR A 197 -6.23 -11.07 -5.64
C THR A 197 -6.04 -9.59 -5.27
N LEU A 198 -4.79 -9.13 -5.23
CA LEU A 198 -4.44 -7.71 -5.20
C LEU A 198 -4.16 -7.24 -6.63
N ASP A 199 -5.08 -6.44 -7.19
CA ASP A 199 -4.86 -5.74 -8.45
C ASP A 199 -4.29 -4.34 -8.14
N TYR A 200 -3.04 -4.07 -8.54
CA TYR A 200 -2.40 -2.76 -8.36
C TYR A 200 -2.48 -1.95 -9.66
N VAL A 201 -3.33 -0.93 -9.68
CA VAL A 201 -3.62 -0.13 -10.88
C VAL A 201 -3.37 1.35 -10.61
N SER A 202 -2.54 1.98 -11.45
CA SER A 202 -2.23 3.41 -11.42
C SER A 202 -2.06 3.95 -12.84
N SER A 203 -2.47 5.20 -13.10
CA SER A 203 -2.25 5.85 -14.40
C SER A 203 -0.89 6.51 -14.54
N ASN A 204 -0.20 6.80 -13.43
CA ASN A 204 0.96 7.69 -13.42
C ASN A 204 2.20 6.98 -12.89
N SER A 205 2.14 6.50 -11.64
CA SER A 205 3.24 5.80 -10.98
C SER A 205 2.73 4.81 -9.94
N ALA A 206 3.47 3.71 -9.79
CA ALA A 206 3.15 2.57 -8.96
C ALA A 206 4.45 2.06 -8.33
N ASN A 207 4.62 2.30 -7.04
CA ASN A 207 5.84 1.95 -6.31
C ASN A 207 5.52 0.99 -5.17
N THR A 208 6.39 0.00 -4.97
CA THR A 208 6.44 -0.82 -3.77
C THR A 208 7.85 -0.74 -3.19
N THR A 209 7.96 -0.70 -1.88
CA THR A 209 9.27 -0.63 -1.21
C THR A 209 9.24 -1.45 0.06
N VAL A 210 10.25 -2.29 0.22
CA VAL A 210 10.50 -3.09 1.41
C VAL A 210 11.84 -2.64 1.96
N VAL A 211 11.82 -2.10 3.18
CA VAL A 211 13.02 -1.64 3.88
C VAL A 211 13.40 -2.69 4.93
N GLY A 212 14.56 -3.29 4.76
CA GLY A 212 15.16 -4.20 5.73
C GLY A 212 15.88 -3.43 6.84
N ALA A 213 15.85 -3.98 8.06
CA ALA A 213 16.60 -3.45 9.19
C ALA A 213 18.12 -3.70 9.04
N THR A 214 18.94 -3.08 9.89
CA THR A 214 20.36 -3.41 10.05
C THR A 214 20.55 -4.93 10.17
N GLY A 215 21.50 -5.48 9.41
CA GLY A 215 21.75 -6.92 9.36
C GLY A 215 20.94 -7.71 8.32
N THR A 216 20.05 -7.09 7.54
CA THR A 216 19.41 -7.79 6.40
C THR A 216 20.31 -7.92 5.18
N SER A 217 21.45 -7.23 5.14
CA SER A 217 22.47 -7.43 4.10
C SER A 217 23.36 -8.63 4.41
N ASN A 218 23.71 -9.40 3.38
CA ASN A 218 24.72 -10.45 3.44
C ASN A 218 26.17 -9.92 3.27
N LEU A 219 26.35 -8.61 3.07
CA LEU A 219 27.66 -7.97 2.93
C LEU A 219 28.24 -7.62 4.30
N SER A 220 29.58 -7.61 4.42
CA SER A 220 30.33 -7.48 5.67
C SER A 220 30.25 -6.10 6.37
N SER A 221 29.26 -5.29 6.02
CA SER A 221 28.98 -3.92 6.47
C SER A 221 27.47 -3.84 6.65
N ALA A 222 26.99 -4.20 7.84
CA ALA A 222 25.62 -4.64 8.13
C ALA A 222 24.53 -3.54 8.05
N GLN A 223 24.49 -2.73 7.01
CA GLN A 223 23.36 -1.82 6.78
C GLN A 223 22.12 -2.59 6.32
N GLY A 224 20.96 -1.96 6.46
CA GLY A 224 19.71 -2.46 5.91
C GLY A 224 19.73 -2.50 4.38
N THR A 225 18.99 -3.43 3.81
CA THR A 225 18.74 -3.52 2.37
C THR A 225 17.41 -2.86 2.04
N THR A 226 17.25 -2.34 0.83
CA THR A 226 15.94 -1.84 0.36
C THR A 226 15.61 -2.49 -0.97
N ALA A 227 14.50 -3.21 -1.05
CA ALA A 227 14.01 -3.81 -2.29
C ALA A 227 12.73 -3.11 -2.74
N GLY A 228 12.42 -3.15 -4.03
CA GLY A 228 11.18 -2.56 -4.51
C GLY A 228 10.91 -2.78 -5.98
N THR A 229 9.66 -2.51 -6.36
CA THR A 229 9.26 -2.36 -7.76
C THR A 229 8.82 -0.92 -8.00
N ALA A 230 9.09 -0.41 -9.20
CA ALA A 230 8.65 0.91 -9.60
C ALA A 230 8.18 0.87 -11.06
N ILE A 231 6.96 1.33 -11.31
CA ILE A 231 6.45 1.60 -12.65
C ILE A 231 6.15 3.09 -12.69
N VAL A 232 6.73 3.83 -13.64
CA VAL A 232 6.53 5.27 -13.79
C VAL A 232 6.32 5.56 -15.27
N MET A 233 5.21 6.21 -15.61
CA MET A 233 4.93 6.62 -16.98
C MET A 233 5.67 7.91 -17.33
N LYS A 234 6.05 8.08 -18.61
CA LYS A 234 6.67 9.32 -19.10
C LYS A 234 5.87 10.57 -18.66
N GLY A 235 6.58 11.58 -18.15
CA GLY A 235 6.02 12.84 -17.66
C GLY A 235 5.41 12.78 -16.26
N SER A 236 5.24 11.59 -15.67
CA SER A 236 4.69 11.45 -14.32
C SER A 236 5.76 11.69 -13.25
N ALA A 237 5.35 12.27 -12.12
CA ALA A 237 6.19 12.39 -10.93
C ALA A 237 6.20 11.07 -10.14
N GLY A 238 7.31 10.80 -9.44
CA GLY A 238 7.43 9.63 -8.56
C GLY A 238 8.88 9.21 -8.33
N THR A 239 9.05 8.12 -7.56
CA THR A 239 10.34 7.45 -7.44
C THR A 239 10.55 6.58 -8.68
N GLN A 240 11.61 6.84 -9.43
CA GLN A 240 11.98 6.14 -10.65
C GLN A 240 13.36 5.52 -10.48
N THR A 241 13.56 4.32 -11.02
CA THR A 241 14.92 3.82 -11.24
C THR A 241 15.37 4.23 -12.64
N VAL A 242 16.46 4.99 -12.71
CA VAL A 242 17.11 5.37 -13.96
C VAL A 242 18.38 4.56 -14.17
N VAL A 243 18.77 4.46 -15.43
CA VAL A 243 20.00 3.83 -15.87
C VAL A 243 20.89 4.91 -16.48
N ASP A 244 22.15 4.99 -16.06
CA ASP A 244 23.12 5.89 -16.69
C ASP A 244 23.78 5.26 -17.93
N ALA A 245 24.68 5.99 -18.59
CA ALA A 245 25.37 5.53 -19.79
C ALA A 245 26.23 4.26 -19.58
N ASN A 246 26.65 3.97 -18.33
CA ASN A 246 27.44 2.79 -17.99
C ASN A 246 26.55 1.61 -17.54
N GLY A 247 25.23 1.79 -17.47
CA GLY A 247 24.32 0.78 -16.98
C GLY A 247 24.19 0.74 -15.45
N LYS A 248 24.58 1.82 -14.75
CA LYS A 248 24.37 1.94 -13.30
C LYS A 248 22.93 2.30 -13.01
N LEU A 249 22.33 1.58 -12.08
CA LEU A 249 20.97 1.84 -11.62
C LEU A 249 21.01 2.83 -10.45
N SER A 250 20.12 3.83 -10.47
CA SER A 250 19.92 4.76 -9.37
C SER A 250 18.43 5.04 -9.17
N ASN A 251 17.97 4.98 -7.93
CA ASN A 251 16.65 5.45 -7.58
C ASN A 251 16.69 6.96 -7.41
N ILE A 252 15.84 7.66 -8.15
CA ILE A 252 15.69 9.12 -8.11
C ILE A 252 14.22 9.48 -7.93
N VAL A 253 13.96 10.63 -7.30
CA VAL A 253 12.61 11.21 -7.27
C VAL A 253 12.58 12.31 -8.31
N THR A 254 11.75 12.16 -9.34
CA THR A 254 11.64 13.14 -10.43
C THR A 254 10.30 13.87 -10.39
N ALA A 255 10.32 15.13 -10.81
CA ALA A 255 9.09 15.90 -11.07
C ALA A 255 8.37 15.41 -12.34
N GLY A 256 9.08 14.71 -13.23
CA GLY A 256 8.54 14.10 -14.43
C GLY A 256 9.56 13.13 -15.05
N ALA A 257 9.17 11.87 -15.24
CA ALA A 257 10.01 10.87 -15.87
C ALA A 257 10.28 11.21 -17.35
N ALA A 258 11.53 11.12 -17.81
CA ALA A 258 11.88 11.40 -19.21
C ALA A 258 11.30 10.36 -20.21
N GLN A 259 11.09 9.14 -19.73
CA GLN A 259 10.52 8.01 -20.46
C GLN A 259 9.75 7.10 -19.50
N SER A 260 8.88 6.24 -20.03
CA SER A 260 8.19 5.23 -19.24
C SER A 260 9.19 4.16 -18.79
N THR A 261 9.13 3.76 -17.52
CA THR A 261 10.07 2.80 -16.93
C THR A 261 9.35 1.82 -16.03
N ALA A 262 9.75 0.55 -16.09
CA ALA A 262 9.40 -0.48 -15.13
C ALA A 262 10.68 -1.07 -14.54
N ALA A 263 10.75 -1.20 -13.22
CA ALA A 263 11.94 -1.66 -12.53
C ALA A 263 11.62 -2.62 -11.38
N LEU A 264 12.53 -3.58 -11.19
CA LEU A 264 12.63 -4.44 -10.00
C LEU A 264 14.04 -4.25 -9.44
N THR A 265 14.17 -3.73 -8.23
CA THR A 265 15.47 -3.33 -7.68
C THR A 265 15.73 -3.83 -6.26
N LEU A 266 17.01 -3.94 -5.94
CA LEU A 266 17.55 -4.17 -4.60
C LEU A 266 18.75 -3.24 -4.38
N THR A 267 18.69 -2.43 -3.34
CA THR A 267 19.82 -1.67 -2.80
C THR A 267 20.46 -2.48 -1.69
N ASN A 268 21.73 -2.83 -1.87
CA ASN A 268 22.48 -3.65 -0.92
C ASN A 268 22.99 -2.82 0.28
N GLY A 269 23.63 -3.47 1.26
CA GLY A 269 24.16 -2.80 2.46
C GLY A 269 25.32 -1.84 2.20
N ASP A 270 25.95 -1.93 1.02
CA ASP A 270 26.98 -0.98 0.58
C ASP A 270 26.37 0.23 -0.16
N GLY A 271 25.03 0.30 -0.29
CA GLY A 271 24.31 1.39 -0.94
C GLY A 271 24.21 1.30 -2.47
N ASN A 272 24.65 0.20 -3.07
CA ASN A 272 24.55 0.00 -4.52
C ASN A 272 23.17 -0.57 -4.90
N THR A 273 22.47 0.10 -5.82
CA THR A 273 21.21 -0.38 -6.41
C THR A 273 21.49 -1.31 -7.59
N HIS A 274 20.88 -2.48 -7.55
CA HIS A 274 20.92 -3.52 -8.58
C HIS A 274 19.51 -3.91 -8.99
N GLY A 275 19.37 -4.68 -10.06
CA GLY A 275 18.08 -5.20 -10.49
C GLY A 275 17.90 -5.16 -11.99
N ILE A 276 16.65 -4.99 -12.41
CA ILE A 276 16.25 -4.93 -13.82
C ILE A 276 15.48 -3.63 -14.00
N VAL A 277 15.83 -2.86 -15.03
CA VAL A 277 15.09 -1.68 -15.48
C VAL A 277 14.76 -1.87 -16.95
N VAL A 278 13.47 -1.77 -17.27
CA VAL A 278 12.95 -1.76 -18.63
C VAL A 278 12.47 -0.36 -18.93
N THR A 279 12.88 0.14 -20.08
CA THR A 279 12.45 1.42 -20.64
C THR A 279 11.87 1.17 -22.03
N GLU A 280 11.38 2.21 -22.71
CA GLU A 280 10.83 2.08 -24.06
C GLU A 280 11.88 1.66 -25.11
N THR A 281 13.17 1.86 -24.85
CA THR A 281 14.26 1.64 -25.82
C THR A 281 15.30 0.62 -25.40
N GLN A 282 15.36 0.26 -24.11
CA GLN A 282 16.33 -0.68 -23.60
C GLN A 282 15.87 -1.40 -22.33
N THR A 283 16.43 -2.58 -22.10
CA THR A 283 16.39 -3.28 -20.81
C THR A 283 17.80 -3.38 -20.25
N THR A 284 18.01 -2.92 -19.01
CA THR A 284 19.28 -3.06 -18.30
C THR A 284 19.12 -3.94 -17.07
N MET A 285 19.95 -4.96 -16.96
CA MET A 285 20.10 -5.79 -15.78
C MET A 285 21.44 -5.47 -15.10
N SER A 286 21.45 -5.29 -13.78
CA SER A 286 22.66 -5.09 -13.00
C SER A 286 22.69 -5.94 -11.72
N GLY A 287 23.88 -6.35 -11.28
CA GLY A 287 24.09 -7.15 -10.09
C GLY A 287 25.54 -7.16 -9.58
N GLY A 288 25.78 -7.91 -8.50
CA GLY A 288 27.09 -8.06 -7.86
C GLY A 288 27.30 -7.10 -6.68
N ARG A 289 28.55 -6.97 -6.19
CA ARG A 289 28.90 -6.01 -5.13
C ARG A 289 29.27 -4.62 -5.69
N ASN A 290 29.99 -4.62 -6.81
CA ASN A 290 30.50 -3.41 -7.50
C ASN A 290 29.74 -3.09 -8.80
N SER A 291 28.58 -3.72 -9.00
CA SER A 291 27.67 -3.50 -10.12
C SER A 291 28.28 -3.74 -11.52
N THR A 292 28.07 -4.93 -12.10
CA THR A 292 28.17 -5.15 -13.55
C THR A 292 26.80 -5.00 -14.19
N SER A 293 26.74 -4.64 -15.47
CA SER A 293 25.50 -4.42 -16.21
C SER A 293 25.48 -5.19 -17.53
N MET A 294 24.28 -5.61 -17.93
CA MET A 294 23.95 -6.08 -19.26
C MET A 294 22.83 -5.19 -19.78
N THR A 295 23.05 -4.50 -20.90
CA THR A 295 22.04 -3.69 -21.58
C THR A 295 21.64 -4.37 -22.88
N LEU A 296 20.34 -4.60 -23.05
CA LEU A 296 19.70 -5.09 -24.24
C LEU A 296 18.97 -3.95 -24.94
N HIS A 297 19.29 -3.71 -26.21
CA HIS A 297 18.62 -2.77 -27.11
C HIS A 297 18.64 -3.33 -28.54
N ASP A 298 18.13 -2.57 -29.50
CA ASP A 298 17.96 -3.01 -30.89
C ASP A 298 19.28 -3.42 -31.58
N ASP A 299 20.44 -2.93 -31.11
CA ASP A 299 21.75 -3.29 -31.68
C ASP A 299 22.39 -4.51 -30.99
N GLY A 300 21.79 -5.03 -29.91
CA GLY A 300 22.22 -6.26 -29.24
C GLY A 300 22.42 -6.15 -27.74
N ALA A 301 23.36 -6.94 -27.22
CA ALA A 301 23.67 -7.06 -25.81
C ALA A 301 25.06 -6.48 -25.50
N THR A 302 25.12 -5.47 -24.65
CA THR A 302 26.38 -4.88 -24.16
C THR A 302 26.62 -5.24 -22.70
N PHE A 303 27.80 -5.78 -22.38
CA PHE A 303 28.22 -6.10 -21.01
C PHE A 303 29.27 -5.10 -20.53
N ALA A 304 28.99 -4.40 -19.44
CA ALA A 304 29.87 -3.34 -18.93
C ALA A 304 29.99 -3.35 -17.40
N ASN A 305 31.06 -2.73 -16.90
CA ASN A 305 31.18 -2.38 -15.50
C ASN A 305 30.44 -1.06 -15.29
N SER A 306 29.40 -1.07 -14.47
CA SER A 306 28.54 0.11 -14.32
C SER A 306 29.21 1.30 -13.62
N THR A 307 30.37 1.10 -13.01
CA THR A 307 31.14 2.18 -12.39
C THR A 307 31.90 3.00 -13.43
N ASN A 308 32.43 2.38 -14.49
CA ASN A 308 33.37 3.03 -15.41
C ASN A 308 33.16 2.72 -16.90
N GLY A 309 32.12 1.97 -17.26
CA GLY A 309 31.79 1.60 -18.64
C GLY A 309 32.74 0.59 -19.30
N GLN A 310 33.76 0.10 -18.57
CA GLN A 310 34.74 -0.83 -19.14
C GLN A 310 34.11 -2.20 -19.44
N PRO A 311 34.59 -2.93 -20.45
CA PRO A 311 34.13 -4.29 -20.73
C PRO A 311 34.31 -5.21 -19.52
N VAL A 312 33.39 -6.16 -19.35
CA VAL A 312 33.47 -7.20 -18.31
C VAL A 312 33.72 -8.57 -18.93
N ARG A 313 34.15 -9.51 -18.09
CA ARG A 313 34.36 -10.89 -18.52
C ARG A 313 33.02 -11.63 -18.58
N VAL A 314 32.78 -12.31 -19.68
CA VAL A 314 31.71 -13.30 -19.81
C VAL A 314 32.34 -14.68 -19.64
N HIS A 315 31.86 -15.44 -18.65
CA HIS A 315 32.33 -16.79 -18.34
C HIS A 315 31.27 -17.82 -18.74
N GLY A 316 31.67 -19.09 -18.87
CA GLY A 316 30.74 -20.16 -19.25
C GLY A 316 30.32 -20.15 -20.72
N VAL A 317 31.10 -19.51 -21.60
CA VAL A 317 30.90 -19.59 -23.05
C VAL A 317 31.35 -20.97 -23.52
N ASP A 318 30.41 -21.77 -24.00
CA ASP A 318 30.67 -23.10 -24.58
C ASP A 318 31.31 -23.00 -25.97
N ASP A 319 31.66 -24.13 -26.58
CA ASP A 319 32.16 -24.16 -27.97
C ASP A 319 31.08 -23.71 -28.95
N GLY A 320 31.35 -22.64 -29.69
CA GLY A 320 30.51 -22.21 -30.80
C GLY A 320 30.53 -23.25 -31.93
N THR A 321 29.36 -23.59 -32.47
CA THR A 321 29.20 -24.61 -33.53
C THR A 321 28.53 -24.05 -34.79
N ALA A 322 27.88 -22.90 -34.69
CA ALA A 322 27.26 -22.17 -35.79
C ALA A 322 28.00 -20.85 -36.09
N PRO A 323 27.79 -20.25 -37.29
CA PRO A 323 28.49 -19.02 -37.69
C PRO A 323 28.27 -17.79 -36.80
N TYR A 324 27.20 -17.77 -36.01
CA TYR A 324 26.81 -16.63 -35.16
C TYR A 324 27.01 -16.90 -33.66
N ASP A 325 27.62 -18.02 -33.31
CA ASP A 325 27.93 -18.34 -31.92
C ASP A 325 29.15 -17.54 -31.43
N ALA A 326 29.17 -17.24 -30.13
CA ALA A 326 30.36 -16.70 -29.50
C ALA A 326 31.48 -17.76 -29.49
N VAL A 327 32.71 -17.32 -29.74
CA VAL A 327 33.91 -18.18 -29.67
C VAL A 327 34.54 -18.04 -28.29
N ASN A 328 34.74 -19.16 -27.61
CA ASN A 328 35.44 -19.14 -26.33
C ASN A 328 36.97 -19.08 -26.50
N VAL A 329 37.69 -18.77 -25.41
CA VAL A 329 39.16 -18.63 -25.44
C VAL A 329 39.87 -19.93 -25.84
N ARG A 330 39.29 -21.09 -25.52
CA ARG A 330 39.84 -22.40 -25.88
C ARG A 330 39.79 -22.60 -27.40
N GLN A 331 38.66 -22.34 -28.06
CA GLN A 331 38.54 -22.38 -29.53
C GLN A 331 39.51 -21.41 -30.23
N LEU A 332 39.57 -20.16 -29.75
CA LEU A 332 40.49 -19.17 -30.30
C LEU A 332 41.94 -19.62 -30.17
N SER A 333 42.33 -20.12 -28.99
CA SER A 333 43.70 -20.56 -28.74
C SER A 333 44.11 -21.76 -29.59
N ALA A 334 43.20 -22.71 -29.79
CA ALA A 334 43.41 -23.88 -30.65
C ALA A 334 43.58 -23.46 -32.12
N GLY A 335 42.73 -22.56 -32.61
CA GLY A 335 42.83 -22.00 -33.96
C GLY A 335 44.20 -21.35 -34.22
N LEU A 336 44.65 -20.48 -33.32
CA LEU A 336 45.93 -19.80 -33.44
C LEU A 336 47.13 -20.75 -33.34
N ALA A 337 47.07 -21.73 -32.43
CA ALA A 337 48.09 -22.77 -32.31
C ALA A 337 48.24 -23.55 -33.62
N MET A 338 47.12 -23.96 -34.25
CA MET A 338 47.11 -24.67 -35.54
C MET A 338 47.71 -23.85 -36.69
N VAL A 339 47.37 -22.56 -36.78
CA VAL A 339 47.93 -21.65 -37.79
C VAL A 339 49.44 -21.50 -37.61
N ALA A 340 49.92 -21.36 -36.36
CA ALA A 340 51.35 -21.33 -36.07
C ALA A 340 52.05 -22.63 -36.51
N GLY A 341 51.40 -23.79 -36.32
CA GLY A 341 51.92 -25.08 -36.76
C GLY A 341 52.04 -25.18 -38.28
N LEU A 342 51.02 -24.75 -39.02
CA LEU A 342 51.05 -24.70 -40.49
C LEU A 342 52.12 -23.75 -41.03
N ALA A 343 52.35 -22.63 -40.33
CA ALA A 343 53.40 -21.68 -40.69
C ALA A 343 54.80 -22.28 -40.53
N ALA A 344 55.01 -23.14 -39.54
CA ALA A 344 56.27 -23.84 -39.30
C ALA A 344 56.58 -24.95 -40.31
N LEU A 345 55.66 -25.29 -41.22
CA LEU A 345 55.91 -26.32 -42.23
C LEU A 345 57.09 -25.91 -43.15
N PRO A 346 58.12 -26.75 -43.33
CA PRO A 346 59.22 -26.45 -44.22
C PRO A 346 58.77 -26.35 -45.68
N GLN A 347 59.49 -25.52 -46.44
CA GLN A 347 59.33 -25.40 -47.88
C GLN A 347 60.38 -26.27 -48.60
N VAL A 348 60.06 -26.73 -49.81
CA VAL A 348 61.01 -27.50 -50.62
C VAL A 348 62.21 -26.63 -51.05
N ASP A 349 63.40 -27.07 -50.63
CA ASP A 349 64.68 -26.43 -50.94
C ASP A 349 64.94 -26.30 -52.45
N ALA A 350 65.84 -25.40 -52.81
CA ALA A 350 66.31 -25.25 -54.19
C ALA A 350 66.88 -26.58 -54.72
N GLY A 351 66.48 -26.95 -55.94
CA GLY A 351 66.91 -28.20 -56.59
C GLY A 351 66.19 -29.47 -56.11
N LYS A 352 65.27 -29.39 -55.14
CA LYS A 352 64.40 -30.51 -54.75
C LYS A 352 63.00 -30.35 -55.37
N LYS A 353 62.35 -31.47 -55.71
CA LYS A 353 61.03 -31.49 -56.35
C LYS A 353 59.86 -31.57 -55.37
N PHE A 354 60.09 -32.15 -54.19
CA PHE A 354 59.05 -32.42 -53.20
C PHE A 354 59.64 -32.41 -51.78
N ALA A 355 58.86 -31.95 -50.81
CA ALA A 355 59.17 -32.05 -49.39
C ALA A 355 57.90 -32.34 -48.58
N ILE A 356 58.03 -33.21 -47.57
CA ILE A 356 57.00 -33.45 -46.55
C ILE A 356 57.49 -32.79 -45.27
N GLY A 357 56.60 -32.04 -44.64
CA GLY A 357 56.89 -31.31 -43.42
C GLY A 357 55.94 -31.68 -42.30
N ILE A 358 56.47 -31.72 -41.09
CA ILE A 358 55.68 -31.70 -39.86
C ILE A 358 56.09 -30.43 -39.11
N GLY A 359 55.09 -29.67 -38.67
CA GLY A 359 55.25 -28.46 -37.89
C GLY A 359 54.49 -28.58 -36.58
N THR A 360 54.96 -27.89 -35.54
CA THR A 360 54.20 -27.72 -34.29
C THR A 360 54.03 -26.23 -34.05
N GLY A 361 52.91 -25.86 -33.43
CA GLY A 361 52.62 -24.48 -33.08
C GLY A 361 51.97 -24.38 -31.72
N GLY A 362 52.36 -23.39 -30.93
CA GLY A 362 51.79 -23.14 -29.61
C GLY A 362 51.20 -21.76 -29.50
N TYR A 363 50.04 -21.64 -28.85
CA TYR A 363 49.48 -20.37 -28.43
C TYR A 363 48.79 -20.53 -27.07
N MET A 364 49.15 -19.66 -26.11
CA MET A 364 48.78 -19.83 -24.71
C MET A 364 49.17 -21.24 -24.20
N SER A 365 48.22 -21.97 -23.60
CA SER A 365 48.42 -23.33 -23.09
C SER A 365 48.06 -24.43 -24.10
N THR A 366 47.86 -24.08 -25.38
CA THR A 366 47.42 -25.01 -26.42
C THR A 366 48.54 -25.28 -27.43
N VAL A 367 48.80 -26.55 -27.73
CA VAL A 367 49.80 -27.01 -28.70
C VAL A 367 49.09 -27.73 -29.86
N SER A 368 49.52 -27.46 -31.09
CA SER A 368 49.03 -28.10 -32.31
C SER A 368 50.09 -28.92 -33.01
N LEU A 369 49.63 -29.86 -33.82
CA LEU A 369 50.43 -30.60 -34.78
C LEU A 369 49.93 -30.31 -36.20
N ALA A 370 50.85 -30.00 -37.09
CA ALA A 370 50.61 -29.71 -38.49
C ALA A 370 51.40 -30.65 -39.38
N GLY A 371 50.78 -31.13 -40.44
CA GLY A 371 51.42 -31.90 -41.50
C GLY A 371 51.17 -31.23 -42.85
N GLY A 372 52.15 -31.26 -43.74
CA GLY A 372 51.96 -30.71 -45.07
C GLY A 372 53.00 -31.15 -46.07
N LEU A 373 52.76 -30.75 -47.30
CA LEU A 373 53.56 -31.07 -48.47
C LEU A 373 53.86 -29.81 -49.25
N SER A 374 55.05 -29.75 -49.81
CA SER A 374 55.41 -28.72 -50.78
C SER A 374 56.07 -29.34 -52.01
N ALA A 375 55.77 -28.79 -53.17
CA ALA A 375 56.22 -29.30 -54.46
C ALA A 375 56.73 -28.15 -55.34
N ARG A 376 57.89 -28.34 -55.94
CA ARG A 376 58.48 -27.42 -56.92
C ARG A 376 58.22 -28.02 -58.31
N ILE A 377 57.31 -27.40 -59.05
CA ILE A 377 56.94 -27.87 -60.40
C ILE A 377 57.99 -27.42 -61.41
N ARG A 378 58.50 -26.20 -61.22
CA ARG A 378 59.60 -25.59 -61.98
C ARG A 378 60.49 -24.81 -61.02
N ASP A 379 61.71 -24.45 -61.43
CA ASP A 379 62.63 -23.72 -60.56
C ASP A 379 62.03 -22.44 -59.98
N ASN A 380 61.09 -21.85 -60.72
CA ASN A 380 60.42 -20.62 -60.41
C ASN A 380 58.99 -20.81 -59.89
N PHE A 381 58.46 -22.04 -59.76
CA PHE A 381 57.06 -22.29 -59.41
C PHE A 381 56.92 -23.37 -58.33
N LEU A 382 56.30 -22.98 -57.21
CA LEU A 382 56.18 -23.81 -56.02
C LEU A 382 54.75 -23.79 -55.47
N VAL A 383 54.32 -24.96 -54.98
CA VAL A 383 53.02 -25.16 -54.33
C VAL A 383 53.26 -25.70 -52.92
N LYS A 384 52.48 -25.26 -51.95
CA LYS A 384 52.48 -25.77 -50.57
C LYS A 384 51.05 -26.00 -50.11
N ALA A 385 50.78 -27.11 -49.44
CA ALA A 385 49.50 -27.38 -48.80
C ALA A 385 49.72 -28.11 -47.48
N GLY A 386 48.83 -27.89 -46.50
CA GLY A 386 48.94 -28.52 -45.19
C GLY A 386 47.62 -28.54 -44.43
N ALA A 387 47.58 -29.37 -43.39
CA ALA A 387 46.50 -29.45 -42.43
C ALA A 387 47.05 -29.53 -41.00
N ALA A 388 46.33 -28.98 -40.03
CA ALA A 388 46.70 -28.98 -38.62
C ALA A 388 45.52 -29.30 -37.72
N PHE A 389 45.80 -29.92 -36.59
CA PHE A 389 44.85 -30.28 -35.55
C PHE A 389 45.47 -30.13 -34.15
N VAL A 390 44.64 -30.12 -33.11
CA VAL A 390 45.06 -30.10 -31.70
C VAL A 390 44.77 -31.47 -31.07
N PRO A 391 45.80 -32.24 -30.64
CA PRO A 391 45.64 -33.63 -30.20
C PRO A 391 44.74 -33.86 -28.98
N ASP A 392 44.57 -32.86 -28.11
CA ASP A 392 43.79 -32.94 -26.86
C ASP A 392 42.59 -31.97 -26.82
N TYR A 393 42.07 -31.57 -27.98
CA TYR A 393 40.89 -30.70 -28.00
C TYR A 393 39.62 -31.49 -27.69
N SER A 394 39.04 -31.27 -26.51
CA SER A 394 37.83 -31.98 -26.05
C SER A 394 36.51 -31.50 -26.68
N GLY A 395 36.55 -30.56 -27.62
CA GLY A 395 35.39 -30.11 -28.40
C GLY A 395 35.37 -30.70 -29.81
N ASN A 396 34.47 -30.22 -30.68
CA ASN A 396 34.50 -30.57 -32.10
C ASN A 396 35.83 -30.07 -32.70
N SER A 397 36.78 -30.99 -32.92
CA SER A 397 38.10 -30.66 -33.46
C SER A 397 37.97 -30.26 -34.92
N HIS A 398 37.95 -28.95 -35.20
CA HIS A 398 37.97 -28.45 -36.56
C HIS A 398 39.42 -28.40 -37.06
N THR A 399 39.76 -29.29 -37.99
CA THR A 399 41.03 -29.26 -38.71
C THR A 399 41.14 -27.95 -39.50
N VAL A 400 42.26 -27.25 -39.36
CA VAL A 400 42.58 -26.09 -40.20
C VAL A 400 43.46 -26.56 -41.35
N TRP A 401 43.22 -26.05 -42.57
CA TRP A 401 44.03 -26.37 -43.74
C TRP A 401 44.44 -25.11 -44.49
N ASN A 402 45.56 -25.18 -45.21
CA ASN A 402 46.02 -24.11 -46.09
C ASN A 402 46.56 -24.66 -47.41
N ALA A 403 46.54 -23.81 -48.44
CA ALA A 403 47.22 -24.05 -49.70
C ALA A 403 47.74 -22.72 -50.26
N GLY A 404 48.92 -22.74 -50.87
CA GLY A 404 49.59 -21.55 -51.40
C GLY A 404 50.43 -21.86 -52.62
N LEU A 405 50.55 -20.86 -53.49
CA LEU A 405 51.35 -20.87 -54.71
C LEU A 405 52.39 -19.77 -54.61
N GLN A 406 53.63 -20.05 -55.01
CA GLN A 406 54.70 -19.07 -55.11
C GLN A 406 55.31 -19.12 -56.50
N TYR A 407 55.50 -17.94 -57.09
CA TYR A 407 56.25 -17.75 -58.32
C TYR A 407 57.35 -16.72 -58.11
N SER A 408 58.55 -16.98 -58.63
CA SER A 408 59.68 -16.04 -58.62
C SER A 408 60.10 -15.75 -60.06
N PHE A 409 60.26 -14.47 -60.42
CA PHE A 409 60.78 -14.06 -61.73
C PHE A 409 62.31 -13.92 -61.71
#